data_AF-A0A1G2GSK0-F1
#
_entry.id   AF-A0A1G2GSK0-F1
#
_cell.length_a   1.000
_cell.length_b   1.000
_cell.length_c   1.000
_cell.angle_alpha   90.00
_cell.angle_beta   90.00
_cell.angle_gamma   90.00
#
_symmetry.space_group_name_H-M   'P 1'
#
loop_
_entity.id
_entity.type
_entity.pdbx_description
1 polymer ?
#
loop_
_entity_poly.entity_id
_entity_poly.type
_entity_poly.pdbx_seq_one_letter_code
_entity_poly.pdbx_strand_id
1 'polypeptide(L)'
;MNRSSKIVYASIGTLLVLSVAIYGNFLPLRKSQILIYALRNLNESKSLEEFKNNLAVPLGFPSPIGQEETVRNVANIVVNVVQQTDKPEDISYAINFIEGYYKPIIDRGVGMSFEQNIYILGTLNELAFMKTKEVKYLSAAHDYFEQGLLLGPKRPQFLYGMFDVYRIEGNIAGVQAVAQQILAQWPRDERVKSAFADFMKKVSSSTVEKK
;
A
#
# COMPACT_ATOMS: atom_id res chain seq x y z
N MET A 1 18.03 -48.07 19.78
CA MET A 1 16.68 -47.50 19.56
C MET A 1 15.71 -48.62 19.19
N ASN A 2 14.66 -48.82 19.99
CA ASN A 2 13.63 -49.85 19.77
C ASN A 2 12.90 -49.60 18.43
N ARG A 3 12.48 -50.67 17.74
CA ARG A 3 11.63 -50.65 16.54
C ARG A 3 10.40 -49.74 16.73
N SER A 4 9.76 -49.77 17.90
CA SER A 4 8.62 -48.88 18.20
C SER A 4 9.00 -47.41 18.14
N SER A 5 10.15 -47.02 18.70
CA SER A 5 10.65 -45.64 18.63
C SER A 5 10.98 -45.22 17.20
N LYS A 6 11.55 -46.12 16.39
CA LYS A 6 11.82 -45.86 14.95
C LYS A 6 10.54 -45.56 14.17
N ILE A 7 9.47 -46.33 14.41
CA ILE A 7 8.17 -46.12 13.76
C ILE A 7 7.58 -44.77 14.17
N VAL A 8 7.61 -44.43 15.47
CA VAL A 8 7.11 -43.13 15.96
C VAL A 8 7.85 -41.96 15.30
N TYR A 9 9.18 -41.99 15.25
CA TYR A 9 9.95 -40.92 14.59
C TYR A 9 9.70 -40.84 13.09
N ALA A 10 9.56 -41.98 12.41
CA ALA A 10 9.21 -42.00 10.99
C ALA A 10 7.82 -41.38 10.75
N SER A 11 6.81 -41.74 11.56
CA SER A 11 5.46 -41.17 11.44
C SER A 11 5.44 -39.66 11.69
N ILE A 12 6.15 -39.17 12.71
CA ILE A 12 6.28 -37.73 12.97
C ILE A 12 6.98 -37.04 11.80
N GLY A 13 8.07 -37.62 11.28
CA GLY A 13 8.79 -37.11 10.12
C GLY A 13 7.89 -37.00 8.89
N THR A 14 7.11 -38.04 8.59
CA THR A 14 6.15 -38.02 7.48
C THR A 14 5.07 -36.95 7.67
N LEU A 15 4.51 -36.80 8.87
CA LEU A 15 3.53 -35.76 9.15
C LEU A 15 4.12 -34.36 8.93
N LEU A 16 5.34 -34.11 9.42
CA LEU A 16 6.03 -32.83 9.20
C LEU A 16 6.25 -32.54 7.71
N VAL A 17 6.71 -33.53 6.94
CA VAL A 17 6.90 -33.39 5.49
C VAL A 17 5.58 -33.08 4.78
N LEU A 18 4.50 -33.79 5.13
CA LEU A 18 3.17 -33.53 4.58
C LEU A 18 2.65 -32.15 4.96
N SER A 19 2.85 -31.71 6.20
CA SER A 19 2.49 -30.36 6.64
C SER A 19 3.25 -29.31 5.84
N VAL A 20 4.56 -29.44 5.64
CA VAL A 20 5.34 -28.51 4.82
C VAL A 20 4.87 -28.52 3.36
N ALA A 21 4.58 -29.69 2.79
CA ALA A 21 4.07 -29.79 1.43
C ALA A 21 2.71 -29.09 1.26
N ILE A 22 1.80 -29.23 2.23
CA ILE A 22 0.48 -28.62 2.18
C ILE A 22 0.56 -27.11 2.44
N TYR A 23 1.14 -26.71 3.56
CA TYR A 23 1.14 -25.32 4.04
C TYR A 23 2.20 -24.44 3.38
N GLY A 24 3.35 -25.01 3.03
CA GLY A 24 4.46 -24.29 2.40
C GLY A 24 4.37 -24.22 0.87
N ASN A 25 3.68 -25.16 0.22
CA ASN A 25 3.65 -25.23 -1.25
C ASN A 25 2.23 -25.26 -1.82
N PHE A 26 1.40 -26.25 -1.47
CA PHE A 26 0.08 -26.42 -2.09
C PHE A 26 -0.88 -25.26 -1.85
N LEU A 27 -1.06 -24.82 -0.59
CA LEU A 27 -1.98 -23.71 -0.27
C LEU A 27 -1.52 -22.37 -0.87
N PRO A 28 -0.24 -21.98 -0.80
CA PRO A 28 0.25 -20.78 -1.51
C PRO A 28 0.03 -20.86 -3.02
N LEU A 29 0.34 -22.00 -3.66
CA LEU A 29 0.11 -22.21 -5.09
C LEU A 29 -1.38 -22.06 -5.44
N ARG A 30 -2.27 -22.69 -4.68
CA ARG A 30 -3.72 -22.59 -4.88
C ARG A 30 -4.21 -21.15 -4.73
N LYS A 31 -3.71 -20.42 -3.72
CA LYS A 31 -4.06 -19.00 -3.55
C LYS A 31 -3.67 -18.17 -4.76
N SER A 32 -2.45 -18.34 -5.27
CA SER A 32 -1.99 -17.62 -6.47
C SER A 32 -2.82 -17.97 -7.71
N GLN A 33 -3.21 -19.23 -7.88
CA GLN A 33 -4.10 -19.64 -8.97
C GLN A 33 -5.48 -18.99 -8.87
N ILE A 34 -6.06 -18.93 -7.67
CA ILE A 34 -7.36 -18.28 -7.42
C ILE A 34 -7.25 -16.77 -7.71
N LEU A 35 -6.17 -16.12 -7.26
CA LEU A 35 -5.93 -14.72 -7.58
C LEU A 35 -5.86 -14.52 -9.10
N ILE A 36 -5.01 -15.26 -9.80
CA ILE A 36 -4.88 -15.16 -11.27
C ILE A 36 -6.23 -15.35 -11.97
N TYR A 37 -7.04 -16.31 -11.52
CA TYR A 37 -8.37 -16.53 -12.07
C TYR A 37 -9.29 -15.32 -11.83
N ALA A 38 -9.33 -14.80 -10.60
CA ALA A 38 -10.08 -13.60 -10.27
C ALA A 38 -9.65 -12.41 -11.16
N LEU A 39 -8.34 -12.21 -11.33
CA LEU A 39 -7.80 -11.11 -12.15
C LEU A 39 -8.21 -11.20 -13.62
N ARG A 40 -8.29 -12.40 -14.19
CA ARG A 40 -8.73 -12.59 -15.59
C ARG A 40 -10.20 -12.21 -15.77
N ASN A 41 -11.02 -12.48 -14.77
CA ASN A 41 -12.46 -12.21 -14.81
C ASN A 41 -12.83 -10.78 -14.39
N LEU A 42 -11.87 -10.00 -13.87
CA LEU A 42 -12.13 -8.61 -13.46
C LEU A 42 -12.59 -7.74 -14.63
N ASN A 43 -12.09 -7.98 -15.84
CA ASN A 43 -12.50 -7.24 -17.04
C ASN A 43 -13.97 -7.48 -17.42
N GLU A 44 -14.57 -8.56 -16.92
CA GLU A 44 -15.97 -8.91 -17.17
C GLU A 44 -16.91 -8.34 -16.10
N SER A 45 -16.37 -7.78 -15.01
CA SER A 45 -17.15 -7.26 -13.89
C SER A 45 -17.92 -5.99 -14.31
N LYS A 46 -19.23 -5.99 -14.15
CA LYS A 46 -20.13 -4.90 -14.58
C LYS A 46 -20.46 -3.92 -13.46
N SER A 47 -20.05 -4.22 -12.22
CA SER A 47 -20.34 -3.40 -11.05
C SER A 47 -19.22 -3.47 -10.00
N LEU A 48 -19.18 -2.47 -9.11
CA LEU A 48 -18.24 -2.42 -8.00
C LEU A 48 -18.44 -3.57 -6.99
N GLU A 49 -19.68 -4.02 -6.79
CA GLU A 49 -19.97 -5.20 -5.95
C GLU A 49 -19.46 -6.49 -6.58
N GLU A 50 -19.62 -6.66 -7.89
CA GLU A 50 -19.07 -7.83 -8.61
C GLU A 50 -17.54 -7.84 -8.57
N PHE A 51 -16.93 -6.67 -8.79
CA PHE A 51 -15.49 -6.46 -8.62
C PHE A 51 -15.01 -6.89 -7.23
N LYS A 52 -15.68 -6.43 -6.16
CA LYS A 52 -15.38 -6.83 -4.78
C LYS A 52 -15.54 -8.32 -4.57
N ASN A 53 -16.66 -8.91 -4.99
CA ASN A 53 -16.94 -10.32 -4.76
C ASN A 53 -15.89 -11.21 -5.43
N ASN A 54 -15.44 -10.83 -6.63
CA ASN A 54 -14.36 -11.51 -7.34
C ASN A 54 -13.02 -11.43 -6.58
N LEU A 55 -12.72 -10.30 -5.93
CA LEU A 55 -11.47 -10.10 -5.19
C LEU A 55 -11.51 -10.62 -3.75
N ALA A 56 -12.69 -10.68 -3.13
CA ALA A 56 -12.85 -11.21 -1.78
C ALA A 56 -12.45 -12.69 -1.68
N VAL A 57 -12.67 -13.46 -2.75
CA VAL A 57 -12.32 -14.90 -2.81
C VAL A 57 -10.81 -15.14 -2.60
N PRO A 58 -9.89 -14.59 -3.42
CA PRO A 58 -8.46 -14.78 -3.18
C PRO A 58 -7.98 -14.15 -1.86
N LEU A 59 -8.57 -13.03 -1.44
CA LEU A 59 -8.20 -12.36 -0.19
C LEU A 59 -8.58 -13.16 1.06
N GLY A 60 -9.72 -13.86 1.03
CA GLY A 60 -10.21 -14.72 2.10
C GLY A 60 -9.66 -16.15 2.07
N PHE A 61 -8.92 -16.54 1.04
CA PHE A 61 -8.42 -17.91 0.91
C PHE A 61 -7.37 -18.23 1.99
N PRO A 62 -7.54 -19.30 2.78
CA PRO A 62 -6.64 -19.65 3.88
C PRO A 62 -5.29 -20.14 3.32
N SER A 63 -4.25 -19.33 3.51
CA SER A 63 -2.87 -19.72 3.23
C SER A 63 -1.95 -19.04 4.25
N PRO A 64 -1.01 -19.76 4.87
CA PRO A 64 -0.07 -19.17 5.82
C PRO A 64 0.93 -18.23 5.14
N ILE A 65 1.14 -18.39 3.84
CA ILE A 65 2.08 -17.61 3.02
C ILE A 65 1.32 -16.94 1.86
N GLY A 66 1.71 -15.72 1.50
CA GLY A 66 1.20 -15.03 0.32
C GLY A 66 0.00 -14.11 0.56
N GLN A 67 -0.49 -13.98 1.80
CA GLN A 67 -1.57 -13.02 2.11
C GLN A 67 -1.15 -11.58 1.80
N GLU A 68 0.00 -11.15 2.31
CA GLU A 68 0.52 -9.80 2.15
C GLU A 68 0.70 -9.45 0.66
N GLU A 69 1.27 -10.36 -0.12
CA GLU A 69 1.40 -10.21 -1.58
C GLU A 69 0.04 -10.13 -2.28
N THR A 70 -0.93 -10.95 -1.87
CA THR A 70 -2.29 -10.94 -2.44
C THR A 70 -2.96 -9.59 -2.17
N VAL A 71 -2.94 -9.10 -0.93
CA VAL A 71 -3.49 -7.79 -0.56
C VAL A 71 -2.82 -6.69 -1.37
N ARG A 72 -1.49 -6.74 -1.52
CA ARG A 72 -0.73 -5.78 -2.32
C ARG A 72 -1.13 -5.78 -3.80
N ASN A 73 -1.25 -6.96 -4.41
CA ASN A 73 -1.66 -7.08 -5.80
C ASN A 73 -3.07 -6.54 -6.02
N VAL A 74 -3.99 -6.82 -5.09
CA VAL A 74 -5.35 -6.25 -5.10
C VAL A 74 -5.31 -4.73 -4.94
N ALA A 75 -4.49 -4.21 -4.05
CA ALA A 75 -4.36 -2.77 -3.82
C ALA A 75 -3.93 -2.01 -5.08
N ASN A 76 -2.99 -2.57 -5.86
CA ASN A 76 -2.58 -1.97 -7.14
C ASN A 76 -3.74 -1.91 -8.15
N ILE A 77 -4.69 -2.84 -8.09
CA ILE A 77 -5.89 -2.81 -8.94
C ILE A 77 -6.86 -1.76 -8.43
N VAL A 78 -7.03 -1.66 -7.10
CA VAL A 78 -7.83 -0.62 -6.47
C VAL A 78 -7.31 0.77 -6.82
N VAL A 79 -6.00 0.98 -6.90
CA VAL A 79 -5.41 2.23 -7.41
C VAL A 79 -5.94 2.55 -8.80
N ASN A 80 -5.94 1.58 -9.73
CA ASN A 80 -6.47 1.80 -11.09
C ASN A 80 -7.96 2.13 -11.08
N VAL A 81 -8.76 1.48 -10.24
CA VAL A 81 -10.20 1.78 -10.08
C VAL A 81 -10.40 3.22 -9.61
N VAL A 82 -9.67 3.65 -8.57
CA VAL A 82 -9.73 5.02 -8.03
C VAL A 82 -9.25 6.05 -9.07
N GLN A 83 -8.27 5.71 -9.91
CA GLN A 83 -7.84 6.60 -11.00
C GLN A 83 -8.92 6.81 -12.06
N GLN A 84 -9.70 5.76 -12.36
CA GLN A 84 -10.70 5.75 -13.44
C GLN A 84 -12.07 6.29 -13.05
N THR A 85 -12.43 6.23 -11.77
CA THR A 85 -13.69 6.81 -11.28
C THR A 85 -13.49 8.22 -10.76
N ASP A 86 -14.53 9.05 -10.92
CA ASP A 86 -14.60 10.39 -10.31
C ASP A 86 -15.71 10.48 -9.24
N LYS A 87 -16.40 9.36 -8.96
CA LYS A 87 -17.48 9.31 -7.97
C LYS A 87 -16.88 9.13 -6.56
N PRO A 88 -17.08 10.09 -5.63
CA PRO A 88 -16.54 9.98 -4.28
C PRO A 88 -17.01 8.76 -3.51
N GLU A 89 -18.24 8.28 -3.74
CA GLU A 89 -18.74 7.08 -3.05
C GLU A 89 -17.96 5.82 -3.46
N ASP A 90 -17.69 5.67 -4.77
CA ASP A 90 -16.92 4.53 -5.29
C ASP A 90 -15.47 4.55 -4.76
N ILE A 91 -14.87 5.75 -4.67
CA ILE A 91 -13.52 5.94 -4.12
C ILE A 91 -13.49 5.55 -2.64
N SER A 92 -14.43 6.08 -1.85
CA SER A 92 -14.50 5.75 -0.42
C SER A 92 -14.74 4.28 -0.20
N TYR A 93 -15.57 3.65 -1.01
CA TYR A 93 -15.83 2.23 -0.95
C TYR A 93 -14.57 1.40 -1.26
N ALA A 94 -13.86 1.75 -2.33
CA ALA A 94 -12.66 1.04 -2.76
C ALA A 94 -11.52 1.14 -1.73
N ILE A 95 -11.35 2.32 -1.11
CA ILE A 95 -10.40 2.52 0.00
C ILE A 95 -10.78 1.68 1.21
N ASN A 96 -12.02 1.80 1.69
CA ASN A 96 -12.46 1.06 2.87
C ASN A 96 -12.33 -0.47 2.67
N PHE A 97 -12.62 -0.94 1.45
CA PHE A 97 -12.45 -2.35 1.09
C PHE A 97 -11.01 -2.82 1.27
N ILE A 98 -10.02 -2.10 0.71
CA ILE A 98 -8.63 -2.54 0.77
C ILE A 98 -7.99 -2.28 2.15
N GLU A 99 -8.35 -1.20 2.83
CA GLU A 99 -7.90 -0.91 4.19
C GLU A 99 -8.35 -1.98 5.18
N GLY A 100 -9.55 -2.55 4.99
CA GLY A 100 -10.01 -3.69 5.80
C GLY A 100 -9.07 -4.90 5.75
N TYR A 101 -8.42 -5.16 4.60
CA TYR A 101 -7.44 -6.24 4.46
C TYR A 101 -6.03 -5.84 4.88
N TYR A 102 -5.66 -4.58 4.74
CA TYR A 102 -4.38 -4.08 5.24
C TYR A 102 -4.34 -3.92 6.75
N LYS A 103 -5.45 -3.61 7.42
CA LYS A 103 -5.51 -3.40 8.87
C LYS A 103 -4.76 -4.46 9.68
N PRO A 104 -5.01 -5.78 9.53
CA PRO A 104 -4.26 -6.80 10.29
C PRO A 104 -2.78 -6.95 9.88
N ILE A 105 -2.37 -6.38 8.74
CA ILE A 105 -0.96 -6.30 8.34
C ILE A 105 -0.31 -5.09 9.03
N ILE A 106 -0.97 -3.94 9.00
CA ILE A 106 -0.50 -2.70 9.65
C ILE A 106 -0.43 -2.86 11.17
N ASP A 107 -1.49 -3.39 11.79
CA ASP A 107 -1.56 -3.61 13.25
C ASP A 107 -0.44 -4.55 13.74
N ARG A 108 0.10 -5.42 12.88
CA ARG A 108 1.21 -6.32 13.21
C ARG A 108 2.55 -5.58 13.29
N GLY A 109 2.71 -4.47 12.59
CA GLY A 109 3.93 -3.67 12.58
C GLY A 109 5.14 -4.31 11.87
N VAL A 110 5.01 -5.52 11.32
CA VAL A 110 6.11 -6.28 10.69
C VAL A 110 5.61 -7.10 9.51
N GLY A 111 6.51 -7.39 8.57
CA GLY A 111 6.21 -8.16 7.36
C GLY A 111 7.35 -8.03 6.36
N MET A 112 7.43 -8.96 5.41
CA MET A 112 8.50 -8.96 4.41
C MET A 112 8.43 -7.73 3.49
N SER A 113 7.25 -7.13 3.35
CA SER A 113 7.01 -5.96 2.51
C SER A 113 6.23 -4.87 3.25
N PHE A 114 6.41 -4.80 4.57
CA PHE A 114 5.66 -3.89 5.44
C PHE A 114 5.73 -2.43 5.01
N GLU A 115 6.94 -1.93 4.73
CA GLU A 115 7.15 -0.56 4.22
C GLU A 115 6.41 -0.34 2.89
N GLN A 116 6.41 -1.32 1.99
CA GLN A 116 5.73 -1.19 0.71
C GLN A 116 4.20 -1.13 0.88
N ASN A 117 3.64 -1.85 1.85
CA ASN A 117 2.22 -1.81 2.17
C ASN A 117 1.81 -0.43 2.66
N ILE A 118 2.59 0.16 3.56
CA ILE A 118 2.39 1.53 4.06
C ILE A 118 2.46 2.51 2.89
N TYR A 119 3.46 2.39 2.03
CA TYR A 119 3.61 3.26 0.87
C TYR A 119 2.38 3.21 -0.04
N ILE A 120 1.86 2.01 -0.34
CA ILE A 120 0.67 1.86 -1.19
C ILE A 120 -0.56 2.51 -0.55
N LEU A 121 -0.76 2.36 0.75
CA LEU A 121 -1.85 3.02 1.46
C LEU A 121 -1.72 4.55 1.43
N GLY A 122 -0.51 5.07 1.62
CA GLY A 122 -0.22 6.50 1.51
C GLY A 122 -0.55 7.05 0.12
N THR A 123 -0.04 6.40 -0.94
CA THR A 123 -0.31 6.80 -2.33
C THR A 123 -1.78 6.68 -2.70
N LEU A 124 -2.48 5.65 -2.24
CA LEU A 124 -3.90 5.47 -2.53
C LEU A 124 -4.74 6.58 -1.89
N ASN A 125 -4.44 6.93 -0.64
CA ASN A 125 -5.11 8.02 0.08
C ASN A 125 -4.77 9.39 -0.53
N GLU A 126 -3.52 9.63 -0.92
CA GLU A 126 -3.14 10.86 -1.64
C GLU A 126 -3.94 11.01 -2.95
N LEU A 127 -4.03 9.93 -3.72
CA LEU A 127 -4.82 9.90 -4.96
C LEU A 127 -6.31 10.18 -4.70
N ALA A 128 -6.89 9.57 -3.67
CA ALA A 128 -8.28 9.81 -3.33
C ALA A 128 -8.53 11.24 -2.86
N PHE A 129 -7.61 11.86 -2.11
CA PHE A 129 -7.68 13.29 -1.83
C PHE A 129 -7.65 14.10 -3.12
N MET A 130 -6.76 13.78 -4.06
CA MET A 130 -6.65 14.53 -5.31
C MET A 130 -7.95 14.50 -6.12
N LYS A 131 -8.69 13.40 -6.06
CA LYS A 131 -9.99 13.21 -6.73
C LYS A 131 -11.18 13.82 -5.98
N THR A 132 -11.27 13.60 -4.67
CA THR A 132 -12.46 13.91 -3.86
C THR A 132 -12.37 15.23 -3.10
N LYS A 133 -11.14 15.71 -2.83
CA LYS A 133 -10.83 16.83 -1.92
C LYS A 133 -11.28 16.61 -0.47
N GLU A 134 -11.61 15.37 -0.09
CA GLU A 134 -11.94 15.05 1.30
C GLU A 134 -10.67 14.99 2.16
N VAL A 135 -10.60 15.89 3.15
CA VAL A 135 -9.42 16.08 4.03
C VAL A 135 -8.99 14.79 4.74
N LYS A 136 -9.93 13.88 5.04
CA LYS A 136 -9.64 12.60 5.70
C LYS A 136 -8.58 11.78 4.95
N TYR A 137 -8.59 11.82 3.61
CA TYR A 137 -7.62 11.08 2.80
C TYR A 137 -6.25 11.76 2.79
N LEU A 138 -6.20 13.09 2.84
CA LEU A 138 -4.92 13.80 2.97
C LEU A 138 -4.26 13.49 4.32
N SER A 139 -5.05 13.52 5.39
CA SER A 139 -4.58 13.14 6.72
C SER A 139 -4.07 11.70 6.76
N ALA A 140 -4.80 10.75 6.19
CA ALA A 140 -4.35 9.36 6.12
C ALA A 140 -3.06 9.21 5.29
N ALA A 141 -2.94 9.92 4.16
CA ALA A 141 -1.72 9.89 3.36
C ALA A 141 -0.50 10.42 4.13
N HIS A 142 -0.68 11.52 4.86
CA HIS A 142 0.32 12.06 5.77
C HIS A 142 0.76 11.00 6.78
N ASP A 143 -0.18 10.41 7.53
CA ASP A 143 0.10 9.45 8.58
C ASP A 143 0.88 8.23 8.05
N TYR A 144 0.48 7.69 6.89
CA TYR A 144 1.18 6.57 6.27
C TYR A 144 2.59 6.96 5.79
N PHE A 145 2.77 8.11 5.14
CA PHE A 145 4.10 8.53 4.70
C PHE A 145 5.01 8.87 5.88
N GLU A 146 4.50 9.48 6.94
CA GLU A 146 5.24 9.70 8.19
C GLU A 146 5.67 8.37 8.80
N GLN A 147 4.75 7.40 8.94
CA GLN A 147 5.06 6.06 9.42
C GLN A 147 6.17 5.40 8.58
N GLY A 148 6.11 5.55 7.26
CA GLY A 148 7.14 5.09 6.35
C GLY A 148 8.51 5.73 6.57
N LEU A 149 8.55 7.05 6.80
CA LEU A 149 9.78 7.78 7.13
C LEU A 149 10.35 7.41 8.50
N LEU A 150 9.51 7.05 9.48
CA LEU A 150 9.98 6.54 10.77
C LEU A 150 10.74 5.21 10.62
N LEU A 151 10.29 4.34 9.72
CA LEU A 151 10.95 3.07 9.42
C LEU A 151 12.21 3.26 8.56
N GLY A 152 12.13 4.15 7.57
CA GLY A 152 13.20 4.41 6.62
C GLY A 152 13.33 5.90 6.30
N PRO A 153 14.06 6.68 7.12
CA PRO A 153 14.11 8.15 6.99
C PRO A 153 14.65 8.66 5.66
N LYS A 154 15.38 7.83 4.91
CA LYS A 154 16.01 8.18 3.62
C LYS A 154 15.35 7.49 2.43
N ARG A 155 14.23 6.80 2.62
CA ARG A 155 13.53 6.08 1.53
C ARG A 155 12.95 7.11 0.55
N PRO A 156 13.34 7.09 -0.73
CA PRO A 156 12.88 8.09 -1.70
C PRO A 156 11.36 8.13 -1.83
N GLN A 157 10.71 6.96 -1.85
CA GLN A 157 9.27 6.80 -2.00
C GLN A 157 8.47 7.64 -1.00
N PHE A 158 8.81 7.53 0.29
CA PHE A 158 8.15 8.28 1.35
C PHE A 158 8.55 9.75 1.36
N LEU A 159 9.81 10.08 1.04
CA LEU A 159 10.24 11.48 0.93
C LEU A 159 9.46 12.22 -0.16
N TYR A 160 9.26 11.60 -1.32
CA TYR A 160 8.49 12.20 -2.40
C TYR A 160 7.01 12.32 -2.04
N GLY A 161 6.39 11.28 -1.47
CA GLY A 161 5.01 11.34 -1.00
C GLY A 161 4.79 12.45 0.04
N MET A 162 5.70 12.55 1.02
CA MET A 162 5.62 13.58 2.06
C MET A 162 5.87 15.00 1.52
N PHE A 163 6.77 15.14 0.53
CA PHE A 163 6.96 16.42 -0.16
C PHE A 163 5.68 16.89 -0.85
N ASP A 164 4.97 15.99 -1.53
CA ASP A 164 3.72 16.33 -2.21
C ASP A 164 2.58 16.59 -1.21
N VAL A 165 2.45 15.80 -0.13
CA VAL A 165 1.51 16.07 0.98
C VAL A 165 1.74 17.45 1.60
N TYR A 166 2.97 17.79 1.99
CA TYR A 166 3.24 19.10 2.60
C TYR A 166 2.97 20.27 1.64
N ARG A 167 3.19 20.08 0.33
CA ARG A 167 2.85 21.10 -0.66
C ARG A 167 1.35 21.30 -0.77
N ILE A 168 0.58 20.21 -0.72
CA ILE A 168 -0.88 20.24 -0.75
C ILE A 168 -1.44 20.91 0.50
N GLU A 169 -0.89 20.60 1.69
CA GLU A 169 -1.27 21.20 2.97
C GLU A 169 -0.87 22.68 3.09
N GLY A 170 0.09 23.13 2.27
CA GLY A 170 0.70 24.45 2.42
C GLY A 170 1.68 24.54 3.60
N ASN A 171 2.20 23.41 4.08
CA ASN A 171 3.16 23.35 5.17
C ASN A 171 4.56 23.79 4.70
N ILE A 172 4.83 25.10 4.76
CA ILE A 172 6.07 25.69 4.25
C ILE A 172 7.32 25.06 4.89
N ALA A 173 7.31 24.88 6.21
CA ALA A 173 8.45 24.31 6.94
C ALA A 173 8.68 22.84 6.53
N GLY A 174 7.61 22.05 6.42
CA GLY A 174 7.67 20.66 5.97
C GLY A 174 8.19 20.54 4.54
N VAL A 175 7.67 21.34 3.61
CA VAL A 175 8.15 21.38 2.21
C VAL A 175 9.64 21.70 2.16
N GLN A 176 10.11 22.71 2.90
CA GLN A 176 11.52 23.09 2.93
C GLN A 176 12.41 21.96 3.47
N ALA A 177 12.03 21.37 4.61
CA ALA A 177 12.80 20.31 5.24
C ALA A 177 12.94 19.08 4.33
N VAL A 178 11.82 18.61 3.76
CA VAL A 178 11.82 17.43 2.89
C VAL A 178 12.51 17.71 1.56
N ALA A 179 12.31 18.88 0.95
CA ALA A 179 13.01 19.26 -0.29
C ALA A 179 14.52 19.30 -0.10
N GLN A 180 15.00 19.90 0.99
CA GLN A 180 16.42 19.92 1.33
C GLN A 180 16.97 18.51 1.52
N GLN A 181 16.23 17.65 2.20
CA GLN A 181 16.63 16.26 2.41
C GLN A 181 16.72 15.47 1.11
N ILE A 182 15.76 15.64 0.19
CA ILE A 182 15.78 15.02 -1.14
C ILE A 182 16.99 15.55 -1.92
N LEU A 183 17.18 16.86 -2.00
CA LEU A 183 18.24 17.47 -2.81
C LEU A 183 19.64 17.24 -2.23
N ALA A 184 19.77 17.01 -0.92
CA ALA A 184 21.01 16.56 -0.32
C ALA A 184 21.40 15.15 -0.79
N GLN A 185 20.42 14.28 -1.02
CA GLN A 185 20.64 12.91 -1.51
C GLN A 185 20.74 12.84 -3.04
N TRP A 186 19.91 13.62 -3.75
CA TRP A 186 19.83 13.69 -5.20
C TRP A 186 19.91 15.14 -5.69
N PRO A 187 21.12 15.74 -5.73
CA PRO A 187 21.29 17.16 -6.08
C PRO A 187 20.86 17.53 -7.51
N ARG A 188 20.61 16.55 -8.38
CA ARG A 188 20.19 16.72 -9.78
C ARG A 188 18.70 16.43 -10.01
N ASP A 189 17.91 16.29 -8.94
CA ASP A 189 16.46 16.10 -9.07
C ASP A 189 15.77 17.41 -9.49
N GLU A 190 15.73 17.65 -10.80
CA GLU A 190 15.13 18.86 -11.39
C GLU A 190 13.61 18.95 -11.15
N ARG A 191 12.94 17.81 -10.95
CA ARG A 191 11.51 17.78 -10.63
C ARG A 191 11.26 18.43 -9.28
N VAL A 192 12.01 18.03 -8.25
CA VAL A 192 11.87 18.60 -6.91
C VAL A 192 12.38 20.04 -6.86
N LYS A 193 13.48 20.38 -7.53
CA LYS A 193 13.95 21.78 -7.61
C LYS A 193 12.89 22.71 -8.18
N SER A 194 12.33 22.34 -9.33
CA SER A 194 11.31 23.16 -10.00
C SER A 194 10.04 23.27 -9.15
N ALA A 195 9.55 22.14 -8.64
CA ALA A 195 8.37 22.11 -7.79
C ALA A 195 8.52 22.92 -6.50
N PHE A 196 9.70 22.89 -5.88
CA PHE A 196 10.03 23.66 -4.67
C PHE A 196 10.11 25.16 -4.97
N ALA A 197 10.81 25.54 -6.05
CA ALA A 197 10.92 26.94 -6.48
C ALA A 197 9.55 27.54 -6.80
N ASP A 198 8.70 26.82 -7.53
CA ASP A 198 7.34 27.23 -7.86
C ASP A 198 6.47 27.42 -6.61
N PHE A 199 6.59 26.50 -5.65
CA PHE A 199 5.89 26.60 -4.37
C PHE A 199 6.32 27.85 -3.60
N MET A 200 7.62 28.08 -3.44
CA MET A 200 8.14 29.24 -2.70
C MET A 200 7.77 30.57 -3.37
N LYS A 201 7.73 30.62 -4.72
CA LYS A 201 7.26 31.80 -5.46
C LYS A 201 5.79 32.11 -5.21
N LYS A 202 4.92 31.09 -5.15
CA LYS A 202 3.49 31.26 -4.83
C LYS A 202 3.25 31.73 -3.39
N VAL A 203 4.06 31.23 -2.45
CA VAL A 203 4.00 31.65 -1.04
C VAL A 203 4.44 33.11 -0.89
N SER A 204 5.50 33.53 -1.58
CA SER A 204 5.96 34.92 -1.50
C SER A 204 4.97 35.90 -2.14
N SER A 205 4.33 35.56 -3.25
CA SER A 205 3.30 36.41 -3.88
C SER A 205 2.04 36.55 -3.01
N SER A 206 1.57 35.46 -2.39
CA SER A 206 0.37 35.49 -1.54
C SER A 206 0.57 36.22 -0.20
N THR A 207 1.82 36.36 0.24
CA THR A 207 2.16 37.15 1.43
C THR A 207 2.17 38.66 1.15
N VAL A 208 2.40 39.07 -0.12
CA VAL A 208 2.42 40.47 -0.53
C VAL A 208 1.00 41.03 -0.74
N GLU A 209 0.05 40.21 -1.22
CA GLU A 209 -1.36 40.64 -1.40
C GLU A 209 -2.16 40.77 -0.10
N LYS A 210 -1.64 40.24 1.02
CA LYS A 210 -2.29 40.34 2.35
C LYS A 210 -1.76 41.50 3.21
N LYS A 211 -0.89 42.36 2.66
CA LYS A 211 -0.40 43.59 3.31
C LYS A 211 -1.00 44.81 2.64
#